data_AF-A0A6A6NHI8-F1
#
_entry.id   AF-A0A6A6NHI8-F1
#
_cell.length_a   1.000
_cell.length_b   1.000
_cell.length_c   1.000
_cell.angle_alpha   90.00
_cell.angle_beta   90.00
_cell.angle_gamma   90.00
#
_symmetry.space_group_name_H-M   'P 1'
#
loop_
_entity.id
_entity.type
_entity.pdbx_description
1 polymer ?
#
loop_
_entity_poly.entity_id
_entity_poly.type
_entity_poly.pdbx_seq_one_letter_code
_entity_poly.pdbx_strand_id
1 'polypeptide(L)'
;MNTVKVADKPLNLTYIHSRGDNRTIFDGALVFDSANKVSANYMLGTGNCKLKYTYVHGGATTFEPCYDLAKNSWDFAVSQKVYADDVFRATYQTSSKALGLEWSRNSKFNGNFKISASLNLGEESKVPKLIAESTWNFEM
;
A
#
# COMPACT_ATOMS: atom_id res chain seq x y z
N MET A 1 1.75 -7.92 -25.56
CA MET A 1 0.87 -7.06 -24.75
C MET A 1 1.37 -5.63 -24.95
N ASN A 2 0.55 -4.72 -25.47
CA ASN A 2 1.01 -3.36 -25.79
C ASN A 2 1.01 -2.52 -24.51
N THR A 3 2.17 -2.06 -24.08
CA THR A 3 2.29 -1.11 -22.96
C THR A 3 2.10 0.30 -23.50
N VAL A 4 1.04 0.99 -23.05
CA VAL A 4 0.87 2.41 -23.33
C VAL A 4 1.99 3.17 -22.62
N LYS A 5 2.63 4.11 -23.33
CA LYS A 5 3.67 4.97 -22.76
C LYS A 5 3.24 6.42 -22.80
N VAL A 6 3.58 7.17 -21.75
CA VAL A 6 3.44 8.63 -21.68
C VAL A 6 4.81 9.21 -21.40
N ALA A 7 5.31 10.07 -22.29
CA ALA A 7 6.69 10.57 -22.24
C ALA A 7 7.72 9.43 -22.08
N ASP A 8 7.56 8.37 -22.88
CA ASP A 8 8.36 7.13 -22.85
C ASP A 8 8.31 6.31 -21.56
N LYS A 9 7.49 6.72 -20.58
CA LYS A 9 7.30 6.02 -19.32
C LYS A 9 6.11 5.05 -19.38
N PRO A 10 6.25 3.81 -18.86
CA PRO A 10 5.16 2.85 -18.83
C PRO A 10 3.96 3.36 -18.04
N LEU A 11 2.79 3.36 -18.67
CA LEU A 11 1.50 3.62 -18.05
C LEU A 11 0.72 2.30 -17.94
N ASN A 12 0.44 1.88 -16.72
CA ASN A 12 -0.41 0.75 -16.42
C ASN A 12 -1.81 1.27 -16.10
N LEU A 13 -2.82 0.80 -16.83
CA LEU A 13 -4.22 1.14 -16.59
C LEU A 13 -5.03 -0.14 -16.44
N THR A 14 -5.83 -0.20 -15.40
CA THR A 14 -6.75 -1.31 -15.13
C THR A 14 -8.15 -0.76 -14.97
N TYR A 15 -9.08 -1.30 -15.75
CA TYR A 15 -10.51 -1.08 -15.61
C TYR A 15 -11.13 -2.28 -14.91
N ILE A 16 -11.92 -2.03 -13.87
CA ILE A 16 -12.61 -3.07 -13.11
C ILE A 16 -14.07 -2.67 -12.99
N HIS A 17 -14.96 -3.50 -13.54
CA HIS A 17 -16.40 -3.34 -13.35
C HIS A 17 -16.97 -4.57 -12.68
N SER A 18 -17.52 -4.37 -11.49
CA SER A 18 -18.19 -5.40 -10.72
C SER A 18 -19.70 -5.24 -10.91
N ARG A 19 -20.32 -6.26 -11.51
CA ARG A 19 -21.75 -6.23 -11.85
C ARG A 19 -22.66 -6.32 -10.62
N GLY A 20 -22.22 -7.04 -9.57
CA GLY A 20 -23.04 -7.28 -8.37
C GLY A 20 -23.26 -6.04 -7.51
N ASP A 21 -22.25 -5.19 -7.37
CA ASP A 21 -22.29 -3.91 -6.64
C ASP A 21 -22.42 -2.70 -7.59
N ASN A 22 -22.58 -2.95 -8.91
CA ASN A 22 -22.59 -1.95 -9.98
C ASN A 22 -21.46 -0.90 -9.84
N ARG A 23 -20.27 -1.36 -9.45
CA ARG A 23 -19.14 -0.50 -9.13
C ARG A 23 -18.11 -0.53 -10.25
N THR A 24 -17.66 0.65 -10.65
CA THR A 24 -16.61 0.83 -11.65
C THR A 24 -15.40 1.52 -11.03
N ILE A 25 -14.23 0.89 -11.16
CA ILE A 25 -12.95 1.38 -10.65
C ILE A 25 -11.96 1.51 -11.82
N PHE A 26 -11.26 2.64 -11.84
CA PHE A 26 -10.11 2.89 -12.69
C PHE A 26 -8.86 2.99 -11.84
N ASP A 27 -7.92 2.10 -12.08
CA ASP A 27 -6.58 2.12 -11.50
C ASP A 27 -5.56 2.53 -12.55
N GLY A 28 -4.70 3.48 -12.19
CA GLY A 28 -3.60 3.93 -13.02
C GLY A 28 -2.30 3.96 -12.26
N ALA A 29 -1.20 3.57 -12.90
CA ALA A 29 0.14 3.73 -12.36
C ALA A 29 1.11 4.16 -13.48
N LEU A 30 1.77 5.28 -13.27
CA LEU A 30 2.84 5.80 -14.11
C LEU A 30 4.19 5.57 -13.41
N VAL A 31 5.06 4.78 -14.03
CA VAL A 31 6.38 4.43 -13.49
C VAL A 31 7.44 5.31 -14.15
N PHE A 32 8.03 6.24 -13.40
CA PHE A 32 9.04 7.15 -13.94
C PHE A 32 10.40 6.47 -14.07
N ASP A 33 10.79 5.70 -13.05
CA ASP A 33 12.03 4.94 -12.98
C ASP A 33 11.90 3.82 -11.93
N SER A 34 13.01 3.17 -11.56
CA SER A 34 13.03 2.08 -10.58
C SER A 34 12.69 2.53 -9.15
N ALA A 35 12.84 3.81 -8.84
CA ALA A 35 12.59 4.38 -7.53
C ALA A 35 11.26 5.13 -7.46
N ASN A 36 10.78 5.70 -8.57
CA ASN A 36 9.69 6.67 -8.59
C ASN A 36 8.46 6.16 -9.33
N LYS A 37 7.30 6.20 -8.67
CA LYS A 37 6.00 5.84 -9.26
C LYS A 37 4.90 6.73 -8.72
N VAL A 38 3.98 7.17 -9.59
CA VAL A 38 2.69 7.74 -9.18
C VAL A 38 1.58 6.76 -9.54
N SER A 39 0.63 6.57 -8.64
CA SER A 39 -0.56 5.76 -8.85
C SER A 39 -1.82 6.51 -8.44
N ALA A 40 -2.89 6.33 -9.20
CA ALA A 40 -4.21 6.86 -8.91
C ALA A 40 -5.23 5.72 -8.91
N ASN A 41 -6.15 5.74 -7.95
CA ASN A 41 -7.33 4.88 -7.90
C ASN A 41 -8.56 5.79 -7.90
N TYR A 42 -9.49 5.57 -8.82
CA TYR A 42 -10.72 6.35 -8.92
C TYR A 42 -11.93 5.43 -9.04
N MET A 43 -12.94 5.67 -8.20
CA MET A 43 -14.21 4.97 -8.26
C MET A 43 -15.27 5.88 -8.88
N LEU A 44 -15.70 5.52 -10.08
CA LEU A 44 -16.58 6.32 -10.93
C LEU A 44 -17.89 6.65 -10.21
N GLY A 45 -18.31 7.92 -10.26
CA GLY A 45 -19.59 8.38 -9.70
C GLY A 45 -19.61 8.58 -8.18
N THR A 46 -18.51 8.31 -7.48
CA THR A 46 -18.46 8.44 -6.00
C THR A 46 -17.62 9.60 -5.49
N GLY A 47 -16.82 10.23 -6.36
CA GLY A 47 -15.81 11.22 -5.94
C GLY A 47 -14.60 10.62 -5.22
N ASN A 48 -14.61 9.31 -4.93
CA ASN A 48 -13.49 8.62 -4.30
C ASN A 48 -12.33 8.53 -5.28
N CYS A 49 -11.31 9.34 -5.04
CA CYS A 49 -10.05 9.34 -5.75
C CYS A 49 -8.91 9.29 -4.73
N LYS A 50 -7.94 8.41 -4.95
CA LYS A 50 -6.70 8.34 -4.16
C LYS A 50 -5.52 8.53 -5.07
N LEU A 51 -4.65 9.47 -4.73
CA LEU A 51 -3.39 9.70 -5.42
C LEU A 51 -2.24 9.32 -4.50
N LYS A 52 -1.41 8.37 -4.92
CA LYS A 52 -0.26 7.88 -4.16
C LYS A 52 1.02 8.08 -4.95
N TYR A 53 2.02 8.66 -4.32
CA TYR A 53 3.39 8.65 -4.81
C TYR A 53 4.19 7.60 -4.05
N THR A 54 5.07 6.89 -4.75
CA THR A 54 5.98 5.89 -4.18
C THR A 54 7.39 6.29 -4.54
N TYR A 55 8.25 6.41 -3.53
CA TYR A 55 9.69 6.65 -3.67
C TYR A 55 10.48 5.57 -2.95
N VAL A 56 11.37 4.88 -3.67
CA VAL A 56 12.29 3.88 -3.10
C VAL A 56 13.69 4.49 -2.95
N HIS A 57 14.10 4.74 -1.71
CA HIS A 57 15.43 5.23 -1.36
C HIS A 57 16.40 4.06 -1.14
N GLY A 58 17.53 4.07 -1.88
CA GLY A 58 18.59 3.07 -1.72
C GLY A 58 18.17 1.62 -1.98
N GLY A 59 17.05 1.39 -2.68
CA GLY A 59 16.50 0.05 -2.92
C GLY A 59 15.90 -0.67 -1.69
N ALA A 60 15.94 -0.03 -0.52
CA ALA A 60 15.59 -0.64 0.76
C ALA A 60 14.43 0.07 1.48
N THR A 61 14.45 1.41 1.51
CA THR A 61 13.40 2.21 2.16
C THR A 61 12.38 2.64 1.12
N THR A 62 11.09 2.50 1.41
CA THR A 62 10.01 2.99 0.54
C THR A 62 9.15 3.99 1.30
N PHE A 63 8.91 5.15 0.70
CA PHE A 63 8.01 6.19 1.19
C PHE A 63 6.78 6.26 0.30
N GLU A 64 5.60 6.29 0.92
CA GLU A 64 4.32 6.26 0.23
C GLU A 64 3.33 7.27 0.84
N PRO A 65 3.46 8.57 0.54
CA PRO A 65 2.38 9.52 0.80
C PRO A 65 1.21 9.28 -0.17
N CYS A 66 0.00 9.30 0.37
CA CYS A 66 -1.25 9.11 -0.37
C CYS A 66 -2.25 10.17 0.05
N TYR A 67 -2.84 10.87 -0.92
CA TYR A 67 -3.93 11.81 -0.67
C TYR A 67 -5.26 11.16 -1.07
N ASP A 68 -6.20 11.12 -0.13
CA ASP A 68 -7.58 10.67 -0.33
C ASP A 68 -8.48 11.90 -0.52
N LEU A 69 -8.96 12.11 -1.76
CA LEU A 69 -9.77 13.26 -2.12
C LEU A 69 -11.15 13.23 -1.44
N ALA A 70 -11.73 12.04 -1.22
CA ALA A 70 -13.04 11.92 -0.61
C ALA A 70 -13.00 12.25 0.89
N LYS A 71 -11.88 11.92 1.54
CA LYS A 71 -11.66 12.23 2.96
C LYS A 71 -10.98 13.56 3.20
N ASN A 72 -10.49 14.20 2.14
CA ASN A 72 -9.63 15.38 2.21
C ASN A 72 -8.48 15.19 3.22
N SER A 73 -7.76 14.06 3.10
CA SER A 73 -6.75 13.68 4.09
C SER A 73 -5.54 13.01 3.47
N TRP A 74 -4.39 13.16 4.12
CA TRP A 74 -3.17 12.44 3.78
C TRP A 74 -3.06 11.14 4.60
N ASP A 75 -2.67 10.06 3.94
CA ASP A 75 -2.21 8.83 4.56
C ASP A 75 -0.72 8.66 4.23
N PHE A 76 0.03 8.09 5.15
CA PHE A 76 1.47 7.89 5.00
C PHE A 76 1.82 6.44 5.28
N ALA A 77 2.68 5.86 4.44
CA ALA A 77 3.35 4.62 4.76
C ALA A 77 4.86 4.74 4.53
N VAL A 78 5.63 4.13 5.42
CA VAL A 78 7.08 3.95 5.26
C VAL A 78 7.37 2.48 5.46
N SER A 79 8.14 1.86 4.57
CA SER A 79 8.64 0.51 4.77
C SER A 79 10.14 0.44 4.58
N GLN A 80 10.78 -0.47 5.30
CA GLN A 80 12.21 -0.71 5.27
C GLN A 80 12.41 -2.22 5.14
N LYS A 81 13.12 -2.62 4.08
CA LYS A 81 13.70 -3.97 4.00
C LYS A 81 14.85 -4.07 5.00
N VAL A 82 14.79 -5.06 5.88
CA VAL A 82 15.82 -5.35 6.88
C VAL A 82 16.12 -6.83 6.80
N TYR A 83 17.40 -7.21 6.84
CA TYR A 83 17.81 -8.57 6.48
C TYR A 83 17.31 -8.93 5.06
N ALA A 84 17.59 -10.15 4.57
CA ALA A 84 17.26 -10.50 3.19
C ALA A 84 15.75 -10.56 2.92
N ASP A 85 14.97 -11.07 3.87
CA ASP A 85 13.58 -11.48 3.67
C ASP A 85 12.58 -10.70 4.54
N ASP A 86 13.03 -9.80 5.41
CA ASP A 86 12.17 -9.10 6.37
C ASP A 86 11.86 -7.66 5.92
N VAL A 87 10.65 -7.22 6.24
CA VAL A 87 10.19 -5.85 5.99
C VAL A 87 9.50 -5.33 7.24
N PHE A 88 9.97 -4.18 7.73
CA PHE A 88 9.24 -3.38 8.70
C PHE A 88 8.44 -2.30 7.97
N ARG A 89 7.18 -2.11 8.34
CA ARG A 89 6.30 -1.09 7.76
C ARG A 89 5.60 -0.33 8.88
N ALA A 90 5.58 1.00 8.75
CA ALA A 90 4.77 1.90 9.56
C ALA A 90 3.75 2.59 8.67
N THR A 91 2.53 2.75 9.17
CA THR A 91 1.44 3.43 8.45
C THR A 91 0.71 4.38 9.36
N TYR A 92 0.32 5.53 8.85
CA TYR A 92 -0.55 6.47 9.55
C TYR A 92 -1.65 6.95 8.60
N GLN A 93 -2.90 6.76 9.00
CA GLN A 93 -4.07 7.28 8.29
C GLN A 93 -4.61 8.49 9.03
N THR A 94 -4.57 9.68 8.42
CA THR A 94 -4.90 10.92 9.13
C THR A 94 -6.40 10.99 9.47
N SER A 95 -7.28 10.63 8.53
CA SER A 95 -8.73 10.73 8.72
C SER A 95 -9.25 9.84 9.86
N SER A 96 -8.76 8.61 9.96
CA SER A 96 -9.14 7.66 11.02
C SER A 96 -8.24 7.75 12.25
N LYS A 97 -7.16 8.54 12.20
CA LYS A 97 -6.09 8.59 13.21
C LYS A 97 -5.50 7.20 13.52
N ALA A 98 -5.56 6.28 12.57
CA ALA A 98 -5.08 4.92 12.74
C ALA A 98 -3.57 4.86 12.50
N LEU A 99 -2.82 4.46 13.53
CA LEU A 99 -1.40 4.14 13.48
C LEU A 99 -1.25 2.61 13.37
N GLY A 100 -0.35 2.18 12.49
CA GLY A 100 -0.04 0.76 12.28
C GLY A 100 1.46 0.53 12.20
N LEU A 101 1.90 -0.58 12.78
CA LEU A 101 3.25 -1.14 12.64
C LEU A 101 3.13 -2.59 12.20
N GLU A 102 3.98 -3.01 11.28
CA GLU A 102 4.04 -4.37 10.78
C GLU A 102 5.50 -4.81 10.64
N TRP A 103 5.76 -6.05 11.03
CA TRP A 103 6.93 -6.81 10.64
C TRP A 103 6.47 -8.04 9.86
N SER A 104 6.98 -8.19 8.65
CA SER A 104 6.73 -9.37 7.83
C SER A 104 8.03 -10.02 7.41
N ARG A 105 8.02 -11.35 7.27
CA ARG A 105 9.09 -12.13 6.66
C ARG A 105 8.51 -12.98 5.56
N ASN A 106 9.17 -12.98 4.41
CA ASN A 106 8.84 -13.86 3.30
C ASN A 106 10.09 -14.67 2.91
N SER A 107 10.38 -15.74 3.66
CA SER A 107 11.56 -16.57 3.46
C SER A 107 11.17 -17.95 2.96
N LYS A 108 11.84 -18.42 1.91
CA LYS A 108 11.64 -19.79 1.38
C LYS A 108 12.14 -20.86 2.36
N PHE A 109 13.08 -20.53 3.24
CA PHE A 109 13.74 -21.49 4.13
C PHE A 109 13.24 -21.39 5.57
N ASN A 110 13.05 -20.17 6.08
CA ASN A 110 12.76 -19.92 7.49
C ASN A 110 11.26 -19.67 7.79
N GLY A 111 10.40 -19.96 6.80
CA GLY A 111 8.96 -19.75 6.89
C GLY A 111 8.52 -18.30 6.75
N ASN A 112 7.22 -18.12 6.61
CA ASN A 112 6.58 -16.82 6.43
C ASN A 112 5.78 -16.44 7.66
N PHE A 113 5.88 -15.18 8.06
CA PHE A 113 5.05 -14.63 9.12
C PHE A 113 4.76 -13.15 8.92
N LYS A 114 3.74 -12.68 9.63
CA LYS A 114 3.37 -11.27 9.75
C LYS A 114 2.95 -10.98 11.18
N ILE A 115 3.63 -10.05 11.83
CA ILE A 115 3.26 -9.51 13.13
C ILE A 115 2.85 -8.06 12.92
N SER A 116 1.65 -7.69 13.37
CA SER A 116 1.13 -6.34 13.22
C SER A 116 0.57 -5.82 14.53
N ALA A 117 0.77 -4.52 14.75
CA ALA A 117 0.21 -3.75 15.85
C ALA A 117 -0.55 -2.56 15.26
N SER A 118 -1.76 -2.30 15.74
CA SER A 118 -2.49 -1.10 15.34
C SER A 118 -3.15 -0.41 16.53
N LEU A 119 -3.25 0.91 16.43
CA LEU A 119 -3.81 1.75 17.47
C LEU A 119 -4.55 2.93 16.82
N ASN A 120 -5.74 3.25 17.31
CA ASN A 120 -6.45 4.47 16.97
C ASN A 120 -6.06 5.58 17.94
N LEU A 121 -5.39 6.62 17.46
CA LEU A 121 -4.96 7.76 18.30
C LEU A 121 -6.11 8.69 18.67
N GLY A 122 -7.29 8.53 18.06
CA GLY A 122 -8.50 9.29 18.38
C GLY A 122 -9.32 8.72 19.54
N GLU A 123 -9.04 7.50 19.98
CA GLU A 123 -9.77 6.86 21.09
C GLU A 123 -9.23 7.31 22.46
N GLU A 124 -10.13 7.39 23.45
CA GLU A 124 -9.76 7.74 24.83
C GLU A 124 -8.86 6.68 25.46
N SER A 125 -9.18 5.40 25.24
CA SER A 125 -8.39 4.26 25.71
C SER A 125 -7.49 3.74 24.59
N LYS A 126 -6.17 3.89 24.77
CA LYS A 126 -5.17 3.57 23.74
C LYS A 126 -4.63 2.15 23.90
N VAL A 127 -5.48 1.15 23.71
CA VAL A 127 -5.05 -0.26 23.76
C VAL A 127 -4.69 -0.74 22.35
N PRO A 128 -3.43 -1.11 22.09
CA PRO A 128 -3.04 -1.57 20.77
C PRO A 128 -3.63 -2.97 20.49
N LYS A 129 -4.15 -3.15 19.28
CA LYS A 129 -4.50 -4.47 18.75
C LYS A 129 -3.24 -5.14 18.21
N LEU A 130 -2.93 -6.33 18.70
CA LEU A 130 -1.81 -7.15 18.23
C LEU A 130 -2.33 -8.36 17.45
N ILE A 131 -1.73 -8.65 16.32
CA ILE A 131 -2.05 -9.81 15.47
C ILE A 131 -0.74 -10.44 15.02
N ALA A 132 -0.61 -11.76 15.19
CA ALA A 132 0.48 -12.56 14.67
C ALA A 132 -0.08 -13.67 13.78
N GLU A 133 0.48 -13.79 12.58
CA GLU A 133 0.08 -14.76 11.56
C GLU A 133 1.33 -15.48 11.05
N SER A 134 1.21 -16.76 10.73
CA SER A 134 2.24 -17.54 10.04
C SER A 134 1.62 -18.28 8.86
N THR A 135 2.38 -18.40 7.77
CA THR A 135 1.96 -19.10 6.56
C THR A 135 2.96 -20.19 6.23
N TRP A 136 2.45 -21.39 5.97
CA TRP A 136 3.23 -22.58 5.67
C TRP A 136 3.07 -22.89 4.19
N ASN A 137 4.14 -22.72 3.42
CA ASN A 137 4.15 -23.07 2.01
C ASN A 137 4.70 -24.49 1.87
N PHE A 138 3.84 -25.42 1.45
CA PHE A 138 4.19 -26.84 1.30
C PHE A 138 4.68 -27.21 -0.10
N GLU A 139 4.68 -26.26 -1.04
CA GLU A 139 5.24 -26.45 -2.38
C GLU A 139 6.76 -26.23 -2.33
N MET A 140 7.50 -27.34 -2.46
CA MET A 140 8.95 -27.38 -2.69
C MET A 140 9.26 -27.50 -4.18
#